data_AF-A0A7C6FLN6-F1
#
_entry.id   AF-A0A7C6FLN6-F1
#
_cell.length_a   1.000
_cell.length_b   1.000
_cell.length_c   1.000
_cell.angle_alpha   90.00
_cell.angle_beta   90.00
_cell.angle_gamma   90.00
#
_symmetry.space_group_name_H-M   'P 1'
#
loop_
_entity.id
_entity.type
_entity.pdbx_description
1 polymer ?
#
loop_
_entity_poly.entity_id
_entity_poly.type
_entity_poly.pdbx_seq_one_letter_code
_entity_poly.pdbx_strand_id
1 'polypeptide(L)'
;MSITVSIILCVTFIVAMFITSYYNIKSLKGFIQNEEKMKLLELHKIQSKEVSSIVTPIQLQAYERLIMLLERINLSALVVRCYQAGMETQLFKDVMIQTIKNEYEYNQSQQLYISNEAWVHVKNAKDETISLINNLYSSNVAETNPTAFAGKLLESLAGKKDITERASEFLKEEISKRFN
;
A
#
# COMPACT_ATOMS: atom_id res chain seq x y z
N MET A 1 29.48 -62.90 49.74
CA MET A 1 28.44 -61.96 49.27
C MET A 1 27.26 -62.79 48.80
N SER A 2 26.08 -62.62 49.38
CA SER A 2 24.92 -63.51 49.13
C SER A 2 24.35 -63.30 47.71
N ILE A 3 23.97 -64.39 47.03
CA ILE A 3 23.43 -64.41 45.65
C ILE A 3 22.29 -63.39 45.45
N THR A 4 21.51 -63.15 46.50
CA THR A 4 20.42 -62.15 46.53
C THR A 4 20.91 -60.71 46.28
N VAL A 5 22.06 -60.33 46.80
CA VAL A 5 22.64 -58.98 46.61
C VAL A 5 23.05 -58.76 45.15
N SER A 6 23.65 -59.79 44.53
CA SER A 6 24.02 -59.73 43.11
C SER A 6 22.80 -59.62 42.20
N ILE A 7 21.69 -60.31 42.52
CA ILE A 7 20.44 -60.22 41.76
C ILE A 7 19.85 -58.81 41.84
N ILE A 8 19.80 -58.21 43.03
CA ILE A 8 19.28 -56.84 43.23
C ILE A 8 20.12 -55.82 42.45
N LEU A 9 21.44 -55.97 42.43
CA LEU A 9 22.33 -55.09 41.67
C LEU A 9 22.08 -55.18 40.16
N CYS A 10 21.90 -56.39 39.61
CA CYS A 10 21.60 -56.58 38.20
C CYS A 10 20.23 -55.97 37.81
N VAL A 11 19.20 -56.16 38.64
CA VAL A 11 17.86 -55.61 38.37
C VAL A 11 17.87 -54.09 38.40
N THR A 12 18.54 -53.47 39.39
CA THR A 12 18.65 -52.00 39.48
C THR A 12 19.42 -51.41 38.29
N PHE A 13 20.47 -52.08 37.83
CA PHE A 13 21.21 -51.67 36.62
C PHE A 13 20.33 -51.71 35.36
N ILE A 14 19.58 -52.80 35.16
CA ILE A 14 18.66 -52.94 34.01
C ILE A 14 17.59 -51.84 34.02
N VAL A 15 16.99 -51.57 35.19
CA VAL A 15 15.99 -50.50 35.34
C VAL A 15 16.60 -49.14 35.02
N ALA A 16 17.81 -48.85 35.50
CA ALA A 16 18.52 -47.61 35.19
C ALA A 16 18.80 -47.44 33.68
N MET A 17 19.15 -48.53 32.97
CA MET A 17 19.33 -48.53 31.52
C MET A 17 18.02 -48.22 30.77
N PHE A 18 16.89 -48.78 31.22
CA PHE A 18 15.59 -48.48 30.60
C PHE A 18 15.16 -47.03 30.81
N ILE A 19 15.36 -46.49 32.02
CA ILE A 19 15.04 -45.10 32.32
C ILE A 19 15.87 -44.15 31.46
N THR A 20 17.19 -44.34 31.42
CA THR A 20 18.09 -43.52 30.58
C THR A 20 17.77 -43.64 29.10
N SER A 21 17.49 -44.85 28.60
CA SER A 21 17.04 -45.07 27.22
C SER A 21 15.75 -44.31 26.89
N TYR A 22 14.75 -44.37 27.78
CA TYR A 22 13.49 -43.65 27.61
C TYR A 22 13.69 -42.12 27.48
N TYR A 23 14.50 -41.51 28.37
CA TYR A 23 14.78 -40.08 28.30
C TYR A 23 15.57 -39.70 27.04
N ASN A 24 16.53 -40.52 26.60
CA ASN A 24 17.29 -40.29 25.37
C ASN A 24 16.36 -40.32 24.13
N ILE A 25 15.47 -41.31 24.03
CA ILE A 25 14.51 -41.40 22.91
C ILE A 25 13.57 -40.20 22.91
N LYS A 26 13.07 -39.79 24.07
CA LYS A 26 12.19 -38.62 24.20
C LYS A 26 12.91 -37.33 23.79
N SER A 27 14.15 -37.14 24.24
CA SER A 27 14.98 -35.98 23.90
C SER A 27 15.31 -35.94 22.40
N LEU A 28 15.71 -37.07 21.82
CA LEU A 28 16.00 -37.19 20.39
C LEU A 28 14.76 -36.87 19.53
N LYS A 29 13.59 -37.41 19.90
CA LYS A 29 12.32 -37.08 19.23
C LYS A 29 12.01 -35.58 19.30
N GLY A 30 12.24 -34.95 20.46
CA GLY A 30 12.07 -33.50 20.62
C GLY A 30 13.01 -32.67 19.75
N PHE A 31 14.27 -33.10 19.62
CA PHE A 31 15.26 -32.45 18.77
C PHE A 31 14.89 -32.55 17.28
N ILE A 32 14.53 -33.75 16.80
CA ILE A 32 14.11 -33.98 15.41
C ILE A 32 12.87 -33.14 15.07
N GLN A 33 11.86 -33.14 15.95
CA GLN A 33 10.66 -32.31 15.74
C GLN A 33 10.97 -30.81 15.71
N ASN A 34 11.94 -30.36 16.50
CA ASN A 34 12.35 -28.97 16.51
C ASN A 34 13.10 -28.61 15.21
N GLU A 35 13.98 -29.47 14.72
CA GLU A 35 14.66 -29.28 13.42
C GLU A 35 13.66 -29.22 12.26
N GLU A 36 12.67 -30.12 12.23
CA GLU A 36 11.60 -30.11 11.22
C GLU A 36 10.82 -28.78 11.23
N LYS A 37 10.44 -28.31 12.43
CA LYS A 37 9.75 -27.01 12.58
C LYS A 37 10.64 -25.85 12.11
N MET A 38 11.91 -25.84 12.49
CA MET A 38 12.84 -24.78 12.08
C MET A 38 13.04 -24.77 10.56
N LYS A 39 13.17 -25.95 9.94
CA LYS A 39 13.27 -26.09 8.49
C LYS A 39 12.00 -25.63 7.77
N LEU A 40 10.82 -25.94 8.31
CA LEU A 40 9.55 -25.46 7.75
C LEU A 40 9.42 -23.94 7.85
N LEU A 41 9.83 -23.34 8.98
CA LEU A 41 9.89 -21.89 9.13
C LEU A 41 10.89 -21.24 8.15
N GLU A 42 12.03 -21.88 7.90
CA GLU A 42 13.00 -21.42 6.92
C GLU A 42 12.44 -21.46 5.49
N LEU A 43 11.79 -22.56 5.10
CA LEU A 43 11.12 -22.68 3.79
C LEU A 43 10.04 -21.61 3.62
N HIS A 44 9.20 -21.39 4.63
CA HIS A 44 8.21 -20.31 4.61
C HIS A 44 8.86 -18.92 4.47
N LYS A 45 9.97 -18.66 5.17
CA LYS A 45 10.72 -17.41 5.05
C LYS A 45 11.31 -17.20 3.65
N ILE A 46 11.85 -18.26 3.05
CA ILE A 46 12.39 -18.20 1.68
C ILE A 46 11.26 -17.89 0.71
N GLN A 47 10.15 -18.63 0.79
CA GLN A 47 8.98 -18.41 -0.06
C GLN A 47 8.39 -17.00 0.11
N SER A 48 8.24 -16.53 1.36
CA SER A 48 7.73 -15.17 1.62
C SER A 48 8.69 -14.10 1.11
N LYS A 49 10.01 -14.33 1.21
CA LYS A 49 11.04 -13.41 0.71
C LYS A 49 11.02 -13.35 -0.82
N GLU A 50 10.87 -14.48 -1.51
CA GLU A 50 10.73 -14.53 -2.96
C GLU A 50 9.48 -13.75 -3.42
N VAL A 51 8.32 -14.01 -2.80
CA VAL A 51 7.07 -13.29 -3.11
C VAL A 51 7.25 -11.79 -2.84
N SER A 52 7.81 -11.41 -1.69
CA SER A 52 8.04 -10.00 -1.37
C SER A 52 9.01 -9.34 -2.34
N SER A 53 10.06 -10.04 -2.79
CA SER A 53 11.04 -9.47 -3.75
C SER A 53 10.43 -9.12 -5.11
N ILE A 54 9.33 -9.79 -5.48
CA ILE A 54 8.61 -9.53 -6.72
C ILE A 54 7.48 -8.51 -6.50
N VAL A 55 6.72 -8.66 -5.41
CA VAL A 55 5.52 -7.84 -5.15
C VAL A 55 5.87 -6.44 -4.65
N THR A 56 6.90 -6.30 -3.81
CA THR A 56 7.30 -5.00 -3.24
C THR A 56 7.64 -3.96 -4.32
N PRO A 57 8.47 -4.26 -5.34
CA PRO A 57 8.72 -3.31 -6.44
C PRO A 57 7.45 -2.87 -7.17
N ILE A 58 6.52 -3.82 -7.43
CA ILE A 58 5.26 -3.52 -8.11
C ILE A 58 4.38 -2.61 -7.25
N GLN A 59 4.34 -2.83 -5.94
CA GLN A 59 3.62 -1.97 -5.01
C GLN A 59 4.21 -0.55 -5.00
N LEU A 60 5.54 -0.41 -4.87
CA LEU A 60 6.20 0.90 -4.91
C LEU A 60 5.91 1.63 -6.23
N GLN A 61 6.01 0.94 -7.35
CA GLN A 61 5.67 1.50 -8.66
C GLN A 61 4.20 1.95 -8.74
N ALA A 62 3.27 1.19 -8.14
CA ALA A 62 1.86 1.59 -8.09
C ALA A 62 1.67 2.90 -7.31
N TYR A 63 2.35 3.08 -6.17
CA TYR A 63 2.31 4.33 -5.44
C TYR A 63 2.93 5.49 -6.22
N GLU A 64 4.06 5.31 -6.90
CA GLU A 64 4.65 6.34 -7.76
C GLU A 64 3.66 6.81 -8.84
N ARG A 65 2.96 5.86 -9.47
CA ARG A 65 1.93 6.17 -10.47
C ARG A 65 0.75 6.93 -9.88
N LEU A 66 0.33 6.60 -8.67
CA LEU A 66 -0.75 7.31 -7.99
C LEU A 66 -0.34 8.70 -7.50
N ILE A 67 0.91 8.89 -7.07
CA ILE A 67 1.45 10.22 -6.78
C ILE A 67 1.48 11.06 -8.06
N MET A 68 1.98 10.51 -9.17
CA MET A 68 1.96 11.21 -10.47
C MET A 68 0.54 11.54 -10.93
N LEU A 69 -0.44 10.64 -10.71
CA LEU A 69 -1.85 10.92 -10.98
C LEU A 69 -2.32 12.14 -10.19
N LEU A 70 -2.07 12.17 -8.87
CA LEU A 70 -2.49 13.28 -8.00
C LEU A 70 -1.83 14.61 -8.39
N GLU A 71 -0.55 14.59 -8.74
CA GLU A 71 0.16 15.76 -9.28
C GLU A 71 -0.42 16.22 -10.63
N ARG A 72 -0.79 15.28 -11.49
CA ARG A 72 -1.39 15.61 -12.79
C ARG A 72 -2.80 16.16 -12.67
N ILE A 73 -3.63 15.63 -11.78
CA ILE A 73 -5.00 16.14 -11.59
C ILE A 73 -5.06 17.33 -10.63
N ASN A 74 -3.93 17.76 -10.07
CA ASN A 74 -3.84 19.00 -9.32
C ASN A 74 -4.36 20.17 -10.16
N LEU A 75 -5.16 21.03 -9.53
CA LEU A 75 -5.87 22.09 -10.23
C LEU A 75 -4.91 23.10 -10.88
N SER A 76 -3.80 23.43 -10.22
CA SER A 76 -2.77 24.32 -10.78
C SER A 76 -2.16 23.73 -12.05
N ALA A 77 -1.83 22.43 -12.03
CA ALA A 77 -1.26 21.73 -13.18
C ALA A 77 -2.25 21.62 -14.34
N LEU A 78 -3.54 21.36 -14.03
CA LEU A 78 -4.61 21.31 -15.02
C LEU A 78 -4.83 22.65 -15.71
N VAL A 79 -4.88 23.75 -14.95
CA VAL A 79 -5.08 25.09 -15.52
C VAL A 79 -4.00 25.40 -16.55
N VAL A 80 -2.73 25.17 -16.21
CA VAL A 80 -1.61 25.45 -17.13
C VAL A 80 -1.65 24.56 -18.37
N ARG A 81 -2.02 23.29 -18.23
CA ARG A 81 -1.99 22.31 -19.34
C ARG A 81 -3.20 22.39 -20.26
N CYS A 82 -4.38 22.71 -19.71
CA CYS A 82 -5.64 22.68 -20.45
C CYS A 82 -6.05 24.06 -20.99
N TYR A 83 -5.49 25.15 -20.46
CA TYR A 83 -5.82 26.49 -20.90
C TYR A 83 -5.25 26.81 -22.29
N GLN A 84 -6.09 27.36 -23.17
CA GLN A 84 -5.72 27.86 -24.48
C GLN A 84 -6.32 29.25 -24.68
N ALA A 85 -5.51 30.18 -25.18
CA ALA A 85 -5.95 31.54 -25.43
C ALA A 85 -7.10 31.55 -26.46
N GLY A 86 -8.21 32.21 -26.11
CA GLY A 86 -9.38 32.34 -26.99
C GLY A 86 -10.34 31.13 -27.00
N MET A 87 -10.11 30.11 -26.17
CA MET A 87 -11.08 29.02 -26.02
C MET A 87 -12.37 29.48 -25.31
N GLU A 88 -13.45 28.73 -25.40
CA GLU A 88 -14.65 29.01 -24.60
C GLU A 88 -14.47 28.48 -23.17
N THR A 89 -15.01 29.19 -22.16
CA THR A 89 -14.92 28.77 -20.75
C THR A 89 -15.56 27.39 -20.52
N GLN A 90 -16.68 27.10 -21.18
CA GLN A 90 -17.31 25.78 -21.14
C GLN A 90 -16.38 24.69 -21.68
N LEU A 91 -15.76 24.92 -22.84
CA LEU A 91 -14.79 24.00 -23.43
C LEU A 91 -13.58 23.78 -22.49
N PHE A 92 -13.08 24.84 -21.86
CA PHE A 92 -11.96 24.76 -20.92
C PHE A 92 -12.27 23.84 -19.73
N LYS A 93 -13.44 24.05 -19.12
CA LYS A 93 -13.97 23.20 -18.05
C LYS A 93 -14.10 21.74 -18.50
N ASP A 94 -14.68 21.50 -19.67
CA ASP A 94 -14.90 20.15 -20.18
C ASP A 94 -13.58 19.43 -20.48
N VAL A 95 -12.61 20.12 -21.07
CA VAL A 95 -11.25 19.60 -21.31
C VAL A 95 -10.56 19.22 -20.00
N MET A 96 -10.66 20.05 -18.96
CA MET A 96 -10.11 19.72 -17.64
C MET A 96 -10.73 18.46 -17.05
N ILE A 97 -12.07 18.35 -17.06
CA ILE A 97 -12.78 17.20 -16.50
C ILE A 97 -12.43 15.92 -17.28
N GLN A 98 -12.38 15.99 -18.61
CA GLN A 98 -11.98 14.83 -19.42
C GLN A 98 -10.54 14.43 -19.17
N THR A 99 -9.63 15.39 -19.00
CA THR A 99 -8.23 15.10 -18.64
C THR A 99 -8.13 14.36 -17.31
N ILE A 100 -8.88 14.77 -16.29
CA ILE A 100 -8.91 14.09 -14.98
C ILE A 100 -9.42 12.65 -15.14
N LYS A 101 -10.52 12.44 -15.87
CA LYS A 101 -11.11 11.11 -16.07
C LYS A 101 -10.15 10.17 -16.78
N ASN A 102 -9.51 10.65 -17.86
CA ASN A 102 -8.55 9.86 -18.62
C ASN A 102 -7.36 9.45 -17.74
N GLU A 103 -6.73 10.40 -17.04
CA GLU A 103 -5.60 10.10 -16.14
C GLU A 103 -5.98 9.10 -15.05
N TYR A 104 -7.19 9.22 -14.48
CA TYR A 104 -7.70 8.27 -13.49
C TYR A 104 -7.91 6.87 -14.10
N GLU A 105 -8.53 6.76 -15.27
CA GLU A 105 -8.76 5.49 -15.97
C GLU A 105 -7.44 4.77 -16.28
N TYR A 106 -6.41 5.50 -16.73
CA TYR A 106 -5.06 4.94 -16.97
C TYR A 106 -4.39 4.39 -15.71
N ASN A 107 -4.79 4.84 -14.52
CA ASN A 107 -4.21 4.45 -13.24
C ASN A 107 -5.16 3.63 -12.36
N GLN A 108 -6.38 3.34 -12.82
CA GLN A 108 -7.38 2.62 -12.03
C GLN A 108 -6.93 1.21 -11.62
N SER A 109 -6.12 0.55 -12.44
CA SER A 109 -5.57 -0.78 -12.12
C SER A 109 -4.64 -0.79 -10.91
N GLN A 110 -4.05 0.36 -10.56
CA GLN A 110 -3.11 0.47 -9.44
C GLN A 110 -3.78 0.22 -8.07
N GLN A 111 -5.12 0.30 -7.99
CA GLN A 111 -5.90 -0.02 -6.79
C GLN A 111 -5.62 -1.43 -6.24
N LEU A 112 -5.16 -2.36 -7.09
CA LEU A 112 -4.82 -3.73 -6.69
C LEU A 112 -3.64 -3.81 -5.72
N TYR A 113 -2.76 -2.80 -5.73
CA TYR A 113 -1.45 -2.87 -5.07
C TYR A 113 -1.35 -2.02 -3.79
N ILE A 114 -2.34 -1.19 -3.51
CA ILE A 114 -2.39 -0.30 -2.34
C ILE A 114 -3.49 -0.73 -1.37
N SER A 115 -3.61 -0.06 -0.21
CA SER A 115 -4.74 -0.34 0.66
C SER A 115 -6.05 0.24 0.12
N ASN A 116 -7.17 -0.32 0.58
CA ASN A 116 -8.50 0.24 0.30
C ASN A 116 -8.63 1.68 0.83
N GLU A 117 -8.00 2.00 1.96
CA GLU A 117 -8.04 3.34 2.55
C GLU A 117 -7.31 4.36 1.67
N ALA A 118 -6.08 4.04 1.25
CA ALA A 118 -5.32 4.83 0.28
C ALA A 118 -6.10 5.05 -1.02
N TRP A 119 -6.77 3.99 -1.50
CA TRP A 119 -7.55 4.09 -2.73
C TRP A 119 -8.75 5.03 -2.59
N VAL A 120 -9.42 5.01 -1.44
CA VAL A 120 -10.50 5.95 -1.13
C VAL A 120 -9.99 7.40 -1.16
N HIS A 121 -8.80 7.67 -0.63
CA HIS A 121 -8.19 9.00 -0.71
C HIS A 121 -7.94 9.46 -2.15
N VAL A 122 -7.43 8.58 -3.02
CA VAL A 122 -7.23 8.90 -4.45
C VAL A 122 -8.56 9.18 -5.15
N LYS A 123 -9.57 8.33 -4.91
CA LYS A 123 -10.89 8.49 -5.51
C LYS A 123 -11.56 9.80 -5.07
N ASN A 124 -11.50 10.11 -3.78
CA ASN A 124 -12.03 11.35 -3.23
C ASN A 124 -11.32 12.56 -3.82
N ALA A 125 -9.99 12.52 -3.95
CA ALA A 125 -9.24 13.61 -4.60
C ALA A 125 -9.73 13.86 -6.03
N LYS A 126 -9.95 12.81 -6.82
CA LYS A 126 -10.53 12.92 -8.17
C LYS A 126 -11.94 13.51 -8.15
N ASP A 127 -12.82 12.99 -7.30
CA ASP A 127 -14.23 13.41 -7.25
C ASP A 127 -14.38 14.86 -6.75
N GLU A 128 -13.65 15.23 -5.70
CA GLU A 128 -13.68 16.58 -5.15
C GLU A 128 -13.06 17.60 -6.10
N THR A 129 -11.99 17.25 -6.83
CA THR A 129 -11.42 18.15 -7.86
C THR A 129 -12.43 18.44 -8.97
N ILE A 130 -13.12 17.41 -9.49
CA ILE A 130 -14.18 17.58 -10.49
C ILE A 130 -15.34 18.42 -9.93
N SER A 131 -15.74 18.16 -8.68
CA SER A 131 -16.78 18.91 -7.99
C SER A 131 -16.42 20.39 -7.87
N LEU A 132 -15.19 20.70 -7.45
CA LEU A 132 -14.69 22.08 -7.33
C LEU A 132 -14.74 22.82 -8.66
N ILE A 133 -14.28 22.20 -9.75
CA ILE A 133 -14.34 22.77 -11.10
C ILE A 133 -15.78 23.08 -11.51
N ASN A 134 -16.70 22.14 -11.28
CA ASN A 134 -18.12 22.32 -11.61
C ASN A 134 -18.76 23.45 -10.79
N ASN A 135 -18.50 23.49 -9.48
CA ASN A 135 -19.07 24.47 -8.58
C ASN A 135 -18.60 25.89 -8.94
N LEU A 136 -17.30 26.08 -9.16
CA LEU A 136 -16.74 27.38 -9.56
C LEU A 136 -17.28 27.86 -10.91
N TYR A 137 -17.52 26.93 -11.84
CA TYR A 137 -18.12 27.24 -13.13
C TYR A 137 -19.59 27.68 -12.96
N SER A 138 -20.39 26.92 -12.22
CA SER A 138 -21.80 27.24 -11.97
C SER A 138 -22.01 28.55 -11.20
N SER A 139 -21.11 28.91 -10.29
CA SER A 139 -21.18 30.17 -9.55
C SER A 139 -20.86 31.40 -10.40
N ASN A 140 -20.27 31.26 -11.60
CA ASN A 140 -19.74 32.38 -12.38
C ASN A 140 -20.13 32.36 -13.86
N VAL A 141 -21.30 31.82 -14.21
CA VAL A 141 -21.83 31.82 -15.59
C VAL A 141 -21.86 33.22 -16.23
N ALA A 142 -21.86 34.30 -15.42
CA ALA A 142 -21.89 35.69 -15.87
C ALA A 142 -20.53 36.24 -16.38
N GLU A 143 -19.38 35.62 -16.07
CA GLU A 143 -18.04 36.08 -16.50
C GLU A 143 -17.45 35.08 -17.51
N THR A 144 -17.90 35.15 -18.75
CA THR A 144 -17.60 34.22 -19.86
C THR A 144 -16.14 34.19 -20.34
N ASN A 145 -15.18 34.76 -19.61
CA ASN A 145 -13.76 34.77 -20.00
C ASN A 145 -12.98 33.61 -19.33
N PRO A 146 -12.37 32.70 -20.12
CA PRO A 146 -11.58 31.57 -19.59
C PRO A 146 -10.43 32.00 -18.67
N THR A 147 -9.84 33.18 -18.92
CA THR A 147 -8.75 33.72 -18.10
C THR A 147 -9.23 34.08 -16.70
N ALA A 148 -10.43 34.66 -16.59
CA ALA A 148 -11.03 34.97 -15.29
C ALA A 148 -11.38 33.69 -14.54
N PHE A 149 -11.91 32.68 -15.25
CA PHE A 149 -12.17 31.36 -14.68
C PHE A 149 -10.89 30.67 -14.17
N ALA A 150 -9.81 30.69 -14.95
CA ALA A 150 -8.50 30.18 -14.55
C ALA A 150 -7.97 30.88 -13.28
N GLY A 151 -8.09 32.22 -13.22
CA GLY A 151 -7.71 32.99 -12.03
C GLY A 151 -8.46 32.56 -10.77
N LYS A 152 -9.79 32.37 -10.88
CA LYS A 152 -10.63 31.90 -9.75
C LYS A 152 -10.31 30.47 -9.32
N LEU A 153 -10.01 29.58 -10.27
CA LEU A 153 -9.55 28.22 -9.96
C LEU A 153 -8.27 28.28 -9.11
N LEU A 154 -7.29 29.10 -9.49
CA LEU A 154 -6.05 29.25 -8.74
C LEU A 154 -6.26 29.96 -7.39
N GLU A 155 -7.13 30.97 -7.32
CA GLU A 155 -7.48 31.64 -6.07
C GLU A 155 -8.14 30.68 -5.07
N SER A 156 -8.94 29.72 -5.55
CA SER A 156 -9.55 28.70 -4.69
C SER A 156 -8.54 27.79 -3.96
N LEU A 157 -7.30 27.76 -4.46
CA LEU A 157 -6.17 27.03 -3.86
C LEU A 157 -5.39 27.88 -2.84
N ALA A 158 -5.58 29.21 -2.85
CA ALA A 158 -4.86 30.10 -1.97
C ALA A 158 -5.29 29.90 -0.50
N GLY A 159 -4.37 29.39 0.33
CA GLY A 159 -4.54 29.26 1.77
C GLY A 159 -5.13 27.93 2.27
N LYS A 160 -5.36 26.95 1.39
CA LYS A 160 -5.75 25.59 1.78
C LYS A 160 -4.88 24.56 1.08
N LYS A 161 -4.49 23.53 1.82
CA LYS A 161 -3.81 22.36 1.26
C LYS A 161 -4.73 21.67 0.26
N ASP A 162 -4.25 21.51 -0.97
CA ASP A 162 -5.07 20.93 -2.03
C ASP A 162 -5.51 19.51 -1.65
N ILE A 163 -6.68 19.10 -2.12
CA ILE A 163 -7.22 17.76 -1.86
C ILE A 163 -6.26 16.71 -2.44
N THR A 164 -5.65 17.00 -3.60
CA THR A 164 -4.64 16.14 -4.23
C THR A 164 -3.36 16.01 -3.40
N GLU A 165 -2.94 17.09 -2.73
CA GLU A 165 -1.79 17.09 -1.83
C GLU A 165 -2.06 16.26 -0.57
N ARG A 166 -3.25 16.41 0.03
CA ARG A 166 -3.66 15.60 1.19
C ARG A 166 -3.69 14.10 0.87
N ALA A 167 -4.21 13.72 -0.29
CA ALA A 167 -4.16 12.34 -0.74
C ALA A 167 -2.71 11.87 -0.96
N SER A 168 -1.85 12.72 -1.53
CA SER A 168 -0.44 12.39 -1.77
C SER A 168 0.33 12.15 -0.47
N GLU A 169 0.03 12.91 0.57
CA GLU A 169 0.62 12.70 1.90
C GLU A 169 0.18 11.41 2.54
N PHE A 170 -1.11 11.09 2.45
CA PHE A 170 -1.62 9.81 2.93
C PHE A 170 -0.88 8.64 2.26
N LEU A 171 -0.70 8.69 0.93
CA LEU A 171 0.06 7.67 0.21
C LEU A 171 1.51 7.57 0.71
N LYS A 172 2.19 8.70 0.94
CA LYS A 172 3.56 8.73 1.46
C LYS A 172 3.65 8.13 2.87
N GLU A 173 2.70 8.44 3.74
CA GLU A 173 2.63 7.86 5.08
C GLU A 173 2.38 6.35 5.04
N GLU A 174 1.50 5.87 4.16
CA GLU A 174 1.21 4.45 4.00
C GLU A 174 2.44 3.68 3.51
N ILE A 175 3.13 4.18 2.49
CA ILE A 175 4.39 3.59 2.00
C ILE A 175 5.40 3.51 3.15
N SER A 176 5.59 4.60 3.90
CA SER A 176 6.53 4.62 5.01
C SER A 176 6.17 3.63 6.11
N LYS A 177 4.88 3.41 6.40
CA LYS A 177 4.43 2.43 7.41
C LYS A 177 4.54 0.98 6.93
N ARG A 178 4.42 0.75 5.63
CA ARG A 178 4.36 -0.59 5.05
C ARG A 178 5.74 -1.17 4.70
N PHE A 179 6.72 -0.31 4.47
CA PHE A 179 8.07 -0.69 4.02
C PHE A 179 9.22 -0.29 4.94
N ASN A 180 8.98 0.45 6.04
CA ASN A 180 9.91 0.51 7.18
C ASN A 180 9.64 -0.64 8.15
#